data_AF-A0A940SXW2-F1
#
_entry.id   AF-A0A940SXW2-F1
#
_cell.length_a   1.000
_cell.length_b   1.000
_cell.length_c   1.000
_cell.angle_alpha   90.00
_cell.angle_beta   90.00
_cell.angle_gamma   90.00
#
_symmetry.space_group_name_H-M   'P 1'
#
loop_
_entity.id
_entity.type
_entity.pdbx_description
1 polymer ?
#
loop_
_entity_poly.entity_id
_entity_poly.type
_entity_poly.pdbx_seq_one_letter_code
_entity_poly.pdbx_strand_id
1 'polypeptide(L)'
;MRLFYPTTSLNFNDMLATESISPKSFYDIRGFGTKRHFETEMSISPDYLTFFSTPPRFKLISNQESEYDEYPIILELELTDCEHYHRINDEIYIYPKTVYFDEKTVKFRFFDELHVKKVLAKSKIVEEVKTVHKYRNNFILITENILKEYIIDNLEVDPSNIEVVRKQVANDRLYNKIKGLLYAFLYKYYSSLEDSDVNELVEYIDKAISLAHKLPFPYSNFIEDGLKLVGKYVWSAPKIHNYDFSLIRHLTNNRTIEFNHIEVISAIELKIYESITNRLIDKGNNLELELKKEDLINIRMIVQENAPDLMAQYNADINIINERLFNRNYQVDINSINSLVLKSFLLFLLKNRNIEELELLISQHGLRYNFLIYGFIGTSSGFSGLSRIITNELYRNEQLVEVIDKQLAEIRALICDRFPVSYINNKSPNIEEDLYNGDLFTVDDNSLDSYDESKITKGLIDQIQRIRQSKVLNSFLKVKDITLENTIKVNFSNEANNVLIRLIDNDTTVYLVTLKSIGNVKKDELTKFKNYLVKLGYNKSVSQGKFPVFYFSKSDKSELTIAEKKNLLSSLNLLI
;
A
#
# COMPACT_ATOMS: atom_id res chain seq x y z
N MET A 1 9.36 15.54 0.15
CA MET A 1 10.47 15.50 1.13
C MET A 1 10.45 14.19 1.91
N ARG A 2 11.60 13.57 2.22
CA ARG A 2 11.65 12.36 3.06
C ARG A 2 11.77 12.71 4.53
N LEU A 3 10.94 12.09 5.35
CA LEU A 3 10.83 12.33 6.78
C LEU A 3 10.71 11.03 7.56
N PHE A 4 11.15 11.07 8.82
CA PHE A 4 11.22 9.91 9.71
C PHE A 4 10.29 10.07 10.91
N TYR A 5 9.50 9.04 11.20
CA TYR A 5 8.59 9.00 12.35
C TYR A 5 8.96 7.84 13.29
N PRO A 6 9.40 8.12 14.53
CA PRO A 6 9.68 7.10 15.52
C PRO A 6 8.39 6.51 16.09
N THR A 7 8.29 5.19 16.09
CA THR A 7 7.11 4.46 16.58
C THR A 7 7.53 3.12 17.21
N THR A 8 6.55 2.39 17.73
CA THR A 8 6.72 1.06 18.34
C THR A 8 5.93 0.03 17.56
N SER A 9 6.37 -1.23 17.62
CA SER A 9 5.64 -2.37 17.07
C SER A 9 4.25 -2.56 17.67
N LEU A 10 3.94 -1.95 18.83
CA LEU A 10 2.58 -1.97 19.39
C LEU A 10 1.56 -1.28 18.45
N ASN A 11 2.01 -0.32 17.64
CA ASN A 11 1.17 0.37 16.65
C ASN A 11 1.09 -0.39 15.31
N PHE A 12 1.90 -1.45 15.11
CA PHE A 12 2.06 -2.14 13.82
C PHE A 12 0.74 -2.67 13.26
N ASN A 13 -0.05 -3.29 14.12
CA ASN A 13 -1.30 -3.91 13.70
C ASN A 13 -2.29 -2.85 13.21
N ASP A 14 -2.41 -1.73 13.90
CA ASP A 14 -3.29 -0.64 13.47
C ASP A 14 -2.81 -0.02 12.16
N MET A 15 -1.51 0.30 12.08
CA MET A 15 -0.88 0.87 10.90
C MET A 15 -1.18 0.03 9.64
N LEU A 16 -1.16 -1.30 9.75
CA LEU A 16 -1.45 -2.21 8.62
C LEU A 16 -2.92 -2.65 8.52
N ALA A 17 -3.76 -2.28 9.48
CA ALA A 17 -5.21 -2.39 9.38
C ALA A 17 -5.82 -1.17 8.67
N THR A 18 -5.25 0.02 8.88
CA THR A 18 -5.73 1.29 8.31
C THR A 18 -4.91 1.79 7.11
N GLU A 19 -3.69 1.26 6.93
CA GLU A 19 -2.68 1.78 5.98
C GLU A 19 -2.37 3.26 6.23
N SER A 20 -2.26 3.64 7.49
CA SER A 20 -2.03 5.02 7.88
C SER A 20 -1.46 5.16 9.29
N ILE A 21 -0.99 6.37 9.58
CA ILE A 21 -0.65 6.83 10.93
C ILE A 21 -1.29 8.20 11.17
N SER A 22 -1.91 8.37 12.34
CA SER A 22 -2.62 9.61 12.71
C SER A 22 -2.00 10.23 13.97
N PRO A 23 -2.20 11.53 14.23
CA PRO A 23 -1.97 12.08 15.56
C PRO A 23 -2.71 11.29 16.64
N LYS A 24 -2.12 11.16 17.83
CA LYS A 24 -2.70 10.34 18.91
C LYS A 24 -4.12 10.76 19.27
N SER A 25 -4.39 12.06 19.33
CA SER A 25 -5.72 12.58 19.69
C SER A 25 -6.83 12.15 18.71
N PHE A 26 -6.48 11.69 17.51
CA PHE A 26 -7.45 11.18 16.55
C PHE A 26 -7.96 9.80 16.94
N TYR A 27 -7.16 8.96 17.60
CA TYR A 27 -7.50 7.56 17.88
C TYR A 27 -8.72 7.42 18.79
N ASP A 28 -8.91 8.36 19.71
CA ASP A 28 -10.07 8.38 20.62
C ASP A 28 -11.37 8.70 19.91
N ILE A 29 -11.31 9.51 18.85
CA ILE A 29 -12.48 10.07 18.19
C ILE A 29 -12.72 9.52 16.80
N ARG A 30 -11.73 8.97 16.08
CA ARG A 30 -11.91 8.53 14.69
C ARG A 30 -12.90 7.40 14.53
N GLY A 31 -13.04 6.56 15.57
CA GLY A 31 -14.06 5.53 15.66
C GLY A 31 -13.80 4.29 14.81
N PHE A 32 -12.69 4.23 14.07
CA PHE A 32 -12.22 3.07 13.30
C PHE A 32 -10.77 2.71 13.68
N GLY A 33 -10.33 1.51 13.30
CA GLY A 33 -9.05 0.95 13.75
C GLY A 33 -9.03 0.74 15.27
N THR A 34 -7.83 0.72 15.86
CA THR A 34 -7.68 0.68 17.32
C THR A 34 -7.96 2.05 17.95
N LYS A 35 -8.32 2.03 19.23
CA LYS A 35 -8.35 3.22 20.10
C LYS A 35 -7.01 3.51 20.78
N ARG A 36 -6.04 2.59 20.68
CA ARG A 36 -4.75 2.68 21.38
C ARG A 36 -3.65 3.09 20.41
N HIS A 37 -3.00 4.21 20.68
CA HIS A 37 -1.77 4.61 20.00
C HIS A 37 -0.68 4.86 21.04
N PHE A 38 0.46 4.20 20.85
CA PHE A 38 1.61 4.29 21.74
C PHE A 38 2.59 5.32 21.16
N GLU A 39 2.78 6.42 21.87
CA GLU A 39 3.78 7.42 21.51
C GLU A 39 5.15 7.04 22.03
N THR A 40 6.18 7.52 21.33
CA THR A 40 7.54 7.57 21.87
C THR A 40 7.76 8.91 22.58
N GLU A 41 8.82 9.02 23.36
CA GLU A 41 9.22 10.31 23.95
C GLU A 41 9.63 11.36 22.93
N MET A 42 9.64 10.99 21.64
CA MET A 42 9.89 11.90 20.53
C MET A 42 8.63 12.63 20.02
N SER A 43 7.47 12.36 20.63
CA SER A 43 6.23 13.10 20.35
C SER A 43 6.21 14.43 21.10
N ILE A 44 6.02 15.54 20.37
CA ILE A 44 5.92 16.88 20.96
C ILE A 44 4.52 17.11 21.56
N SER A 45 3.49 16.56 20.93
CA SER A 45 2.09 16.76 21.32
C SER A 45 1.20 15.69 20.73
N PRO A 46 0.14 15.25 21.45
CA PRO A 46 -0.79 14.24 20.94
C PRO A 46 -1.57 14.69 19.71
N ASP A 47 -1.61 16.00 19.42
CA ASP A 47 -2.34 16.57 18.28
C ASP A 47 -1.55 16.59 16.97
N TYR A 48 -0.26 16.23 17.01
CA TYR A 48 0.61 16.27 15.86
C TYR A 48 1.39 14.96 15.70
N LEU A 49 1.71 14.62 14.46
CA LEU A 49 2.80 13.69 14.15
C LEU A 49 4.11 14.48 14.14
N THR A 50 5.08 14.08 14.96
CA THR A 50 6.42 14.68 14.98
C THR A 50 7.34 13.91 14.05
N PHE A 51 7.82 14.59 13.01
CA PHE A 51 8.71 14.06 11.98
C PHE A 51 10.11 14.65 12.08
N PHE A 52 11.10 13.88 11.64
CA PHE A 52 12.51 14.27 11.68
C PHE A 52 13.14 14.18 10.29
N SER A 53 14.08 15.07 9.98
CA SER A 53 14.84 15.05 8.71
C SER A 53 15.83 13.89 8.62
N THR A 54 16.25 13.33 9.77
CA THR A 54 17.09 12.13 9.85
C THR A 54 16.51 11.15 10.86
N PRO A 55 16.81 9.84 10.76
CA PRO A 55 16.30 8.84 11.69
C PRO A 55 16.63 9.21 13.15
N PRO A 56 15.63 9.44 14.02
CA PRO A 56 15.90 9.81 15.40
C PRO A 56 16.30 8.59 16.23
N ARG A 57 17.17 8.81 17.21
CA ARG A 57 17.34 7.88 18.34
C ARG A 57 16.26 8.15 19.39
N PHE A 58 15.76 7.07 20.00
CA PHE A 58 14.74 7.13 21.05
C PHE A 58 14.90 5.96 22.03
N LYS A 59 14.29 6.06 23.21
CA LYS A 59 14.49 5.21 24.40
C LYS A 59 14.35 3.73 24.10
N LEU A 60 13.33 3.34 23.33
CA LEU A 60 13.09 1.93 23.03
C LEU A 60 14.22 1.28 22.18
N ILE A 61 15.03 2.08 21.48
CA ILE A 61 16.26 1.61 20.82
C ILE A 61 17.35 1.36 21.87
N SER A 62 17.54 2.31 22.78
CA SER A 62 18.63 2.32 23.75
C SER A 62 18.37 1.45 24.97
N ASN A 63 17.11 1.19 25.31
CA ASN A 63 16.68 0.41 26.46
C ASN A 63 15.48 -0.47 26.06
N GLN A 64 15.69 -1.79 26.03
CA GLN A 64 14.65 -2.77 25.73
C GLN A 64 13.89 -3.25 26.98
N GLU A 65 14.13 -2.65 28.15
CA GLU A 65 13.29 -2.88 29.33
C GLU A 65 11.93 -2.20 29.16
N SER A 66 11.04 -2.85 28.42
CA SER A 66 9.61 -2.53 28.39
C SER A 66 8.82 -3.60 29.15
N GLU A 67 7.75 -3.17 29.82
CA GLU A 67 6.75 -4.08 30.39
C GLU A 67 5.99 -4.86 29.29
N TYR A 68 6.07 -4.38 28.04
CA TYR A 68 5.43 -4.97 26.88
C TYR A 68 6.46 -5.63 25.96
N ASP A 69 6.05 -6.68 25.25
CA ASP A 69 6.86 -7.29 24.20
C ASP A 69 6.78 -6.43 22.90
N GLU A 70 7.48 -5.30 22.94
CA GLU A 70 7.51 -4.26 21.91
C GLU A 70 8.91 -4.00 21.33
N TYR A 71 8.94 -3.49 20.09
CA TYR A 71 10.16 -3.30 19.33
C TYR A 71 10.18 -1.91 18.67
N PRO A 72 11.36 -1.26 18.58
CA PRO A 72 11.48 0.04 17.93
C PRO A 72 11.30 -0.09 16.42
N ILE A 73 10.51 0.83 15.85
CA ILE A 73 10.30 0.96 14.41
C ILE A 73 10.44 2.45 14.05
N ILE A 74 11.07 2.76 12.91
CA ILE A 74 11.01 4.10 12.33
C ILE A 74 10.29 4.01 10.99
N LEU A 75 9.24 4.81 10.78
CA LEU A 75 8.67 4.96 9.44
C LEU A 75 9.50 5.97 8.68
N GLU A 76 9.92 5.61 7.46
CA GLU A 76 10.41 6.55 6.47
C GLU A 76 9.27 6.83 5.50
N LEU A 77 8.87 8.09 5.40
CA LEU A 77 7.71 8.54 4.65
C LEU A 77 8.15 9.62 3.67
N GLU A 78 7.63 9.56 2.45
CA GLU A 78 7.80 10.62 1.45
C GLU A 78 6.55 11.50 1.47
N LEU A 79 6.67 12.67 2.10
CA LEU A 79 5.58 13.62 2.15
C LEU A 79 5.61 14.51 0.89
N THR A 80 4.47 14.65 0.22
CA THR A 80 4.31 15.49 -0.99
C THR A 80 4.02 16.94 -0.63
N ASP A 81 4.21 17.88 -1.56
CA ASP A 81 3.99 19.32 -1.33
C ASP A 81 2.53 19.68 -0.97
N CYS A 82 1.58 18.79 -1.26
CA CYS A 82 0.18 18.90 -0.84
C CYS A 82 -0.03 18.65 0.66
N GLU A 83 0.97 18.14 1.37
CA GLU A 83 0.93 17.87 2.80
C GLU A 83 1.51 19.08 3.54
N HIS A 84 0.65 20.00 3.96
CA HIS A 84 1.05 21.15 4.79
C HIS A 84 1.57 20.68 6.16
N TYR A 85 2.87 20.44 6.27
CA TYR A 85 3.59 20.25 7.54
C TYR A 85 4.22 21.57 7.98
N HIS A 86 4.28 21.79 9.29
CA HIS A 86 4.93 22.97 9.85
C HIS A 86 6.34 22.60 10.28
N ARG A 87 7.31 23.35 9.78
CA ARG A 87 8.71 23.23 10.18
C ARG A 87 8.89 23.96 11.51
N ILE A 88 9.27 23.23 12.56
CA ILE A 88 9.63 23.84 13.86
C ILE A 88 11.05 24.40 13.77
N ASN A 89 11.96 23.63 13.18
CA ASN A 89 13.35 24.01 12.91
C ASN A 89 13.89 23.25 11.71
N ASP A 90 15.19 23.30 11.44
CA ASP A 90 15.81 22.67 10.28
C ASP A 90 15.66 21.15 10.19
N GLU A 91 15.26 20.50 11.27
CA GLU A 91 15.32 19.05 11.40
C GLU A 91 14.06 18.43 11.96
N ILE A 92 13.15 19.23 12.52
CA ILE A 92 11.92 18.79 13.19
C ILE A 92 10.72 19.45 12.52
N TYR A 93 9.75 18.62 12.20
CA TYR A 93 8.51 19.00 11.53
C TYR A 93 7.32 18.43 12.31
N ILE A 94 6.21 19.14 12.31
CA ILE A 94 4.94 18.66 12.84
C ILE A 94 3.90 18.60 11.74
N TYR A 95 3.08 17.57 11.80
CA TYR A 95 2.03 17.35 10.84
C TYR A 95 0.73 16.99 11.55
N PRO A 96 -0.31 17.81 11.43
CA PRO A 96 -1.52 17.64 12.22
C PRO A 96 -2.59 16.78 11.55
N LYS A 97 -2.24 16.05 10.49
CA LYS A 97 -3.18 15.22 9.72
C LYS A 97 -2.72 13.77 9.71
N THR A 98 -3.62 12.88 9.31
CA THR A 98 -3.29 11.47 9.05
C THR A 98 -2.42 11.34 7.80
N VAL A 99 -1.31 10.60 7.90
CA VAL A 99 -0.50 10.20 6.75
C VAL A 99 -0.95 8.81 6.33
N TYR A 100 -1.43 8.69 5.09
CA TYR A 100 -1.75 7.39 4.48
C TYR A 100 -0.54 6.85 3.75
N PHE A 101 -0.32 5.55 3.88
CA PHE A 101 0.82 4.88 3.27
C PHE A 101 0.61 4.68 1.79
N ASP A 102 1.69 4.86 1.04
CA ASP A 102 1.82 4.43 -0.34
C ASP A 102 2.91 3.35 -0.37
N GLU A 103 2.56 2.19 -0.94
CA GLU A 103 3.45 1.03 -1.08
C GLU A 103 4.77 1.38 -1.78
N LYS A 104 4.78 2.38 -2.66
CA LYS A 104 6.01 2.76 -3.38
C LYS A 104 6.97 3.59 -2.54
N THR A 105 6.48 4.27 -1.50
CA THR A 105 7.24 5.31 -0.80
C THR A 105 7.47 5.02 0.69
N VAL A 106 6.54 4.35 1.37
CA VAL A 106 6.70 4.04 2.79
C VAL A 106 7.75 2.96 3.02
N LYS A 107 8.59 3.11 4.04
CA LYS A 107 9.43 2.03 4.56
C LYS A 107 9.31 1.90 6.07
N PHE A 108 9.22 0.67 6.54
CA PHE A 108 9.23 0.36 7.96
C PHE A 108 10.65 -0.09 8.32
N ARG A 109 11.36 0.77 9.05
CA ARG A 109 12.75 0.56 9.43
C ARG A 109 12.81 -0.18 10.77
N PHE A 110 13.33 -1.40 10.74
CA PHE A 110 13.51 -2.27 11.90
C PHE A 110 14.98 -2.38 12.28
N PHE A 111 15.28 -2.54 13.56
CA PHE A 111 16.66 -2.65 14.05
C PHE A 111 17.19 -4.09 14.09
N ASP A 112 16.29 -5.09 14.08
CA ASP A 112 16.64 -6.51 14.16
C ASP A 112 15.69 -7.34 13.27
N GLU A 113 16.25 -8.29 12.53
CA GLU A 113 15.50 -9.26 11.72
C GLU A 113 14.61 -10.16 12.60
N LEU A 114 15.05 -10.47 13.83
CA LEU A 114 14.24 -11.21 14.80
C LEU A 114 12.97 -10.43 15.16
N HIS A 115 13.06 -9.11 15.33
CA HIS A 115 11.90 -8.26 15.62
C HIS A 115 10.91 -8.29 14.45
N VAL A 116 11.39 -8.20 13.21
CA VAL A 116 10.56 -8.36 12.01
C VAL A 116 9.80 -9.69 12.06
N LYS A 117 10.51 -10.81 12.28
CA LYS A 117 9.89 -12.15 12.34
C LYS A 117 8.84 -12.25 13.43
N LYS A 118 9.09 -11.72 14.63
CA LYS A 118 8.14 -11.74 15.74
C LYS A 118 6.91 -10.87 15.47
N VAL A 119 7.09 -9.65 14.96
CA VAL A 119 6.00 -8.76 14.58
C VAL A 119 5.12 -9.39 13.50
N LEU A 120 5.74 -10.03 12.50
CA LEU A 120 5.01 -10.77 11.45
C LEU A 120 4.27 -12.00 11.98
N ALA A 121 4.85 -12.72 12.93
CA ALA A 121 4.18 -13.86 13.55
C ALA A 121 2.95 -13.40 14.35
N LYS A 122 3.08 -12.30 15.12
CA LYS A 122 1.97 -11.71 15.87
C LYS A 122 0.89 -11.13 14.97
N SER A 123 1.24 -10.50 13.85
CA SER A 123 0.23 -9.91 12.97
C SER A 123 -0.65 -10.97 12.31
N LYS A 124 -0.11 -12.17 12.02
CA LYS A 124 -0.89 -13.28 11.43
C LYS A 124 -2.11 -13.69 12.24
N ILE A 125 -2.06 -13.60 13.57
CA ILE A 125 -3.17 -14.01 14.45
C ILE A 125 -4.21 -12.90 14.71
N VAL A 126 -3.94 -11.66 14.28
CA VAL A 126 -4.81 -10.49 14.54
C VAL A 126 -5.69 -10.21 13.34
N GLU A 127 -6.99 -10.49 13.42
CA GLU A 127 -7.91 -10.46 12.28
C GLU A 127 -7.92 -9.11 11.53
N GLU A 128 -7.75 -8.00 12.24
CA GLU A 128 -7.81 -6.65 11.66
C GLU A 128 -6.65 -6.36 10.70
N VAL A 129 -5.50 -7.03 10.86
CA VAL A 129 -4.29 -6.70 10.10
C VAL A 129 -4.33 -7.32 8.71
N LYS A 130 -4.63 -6.56 7.66
CA LYS A 130 -4.87 -7.17 6.33
C LYS A 130 -3.84 -6.85 5.26
N THR A 131 -2.96 -5.87 5.48
CA THR A 131 -2.07 -5.36 4.41
C THR A 131 -0.59 -5.73 4.55
N VAL A 132 -0.24 -6.65 5.45
CA VAL A 132 1.16 -7.10 5.66
C VAL A 132 1.81 -7.59 4.37
N HIS A 133 1.07 -8.34 3.54
CA HIS A 133 1.62 -8.89 2.30
C HIS A 133 1.98 -7.79 1.28
N LYS A 134 1.22 -6.67 1.27
CA LYS A 134 1.46 -5.49 0.44
C LYS A 134 2.76 -4.77 0.85
N TYR A 135 2.91 -4.48 2.15
CA TYR A 135 4.07 -3.72 2.63
C TYR A 135 5.29 -4.56 3.02
N ARG A 136 5.25 -5.90 2.92
CA ARG A 136 6.35 -6.77 3.40
C ARG A 136 7.71 -6.45 2.80
N ASN A 137 7.73 -6.04 1.53
CA ASN A 137 8.96 -5.71 0.80
C ASN A 137 9.57 -4.38 1.29
N ASN A 138 8.79 -3.59 2.04
CA ASN A 138 9.18 -2.31 2.60
C ASN A 138 9.66 -2.42 4.05
N PHE A 139 9.76 -3.64 4.59
CA PHE A 139 10.34 -3.89 5.91
C PHE A 139 11.85 -4.00 5.76
N ILE A 140 12.56 -2.95 6.14
CA ILE A 140 13.99 -2.80 5.86
C ILE A 140 14.75 -2.66 7.17
N LEU A 141 15.91 -3.29 7.27
CA LEU A 141 16.77 -3.11 8.43
C LEU A 141 17.46 -1.74 8.41
N ILE A 142 17.59 -1.13 9.59
CA ILE A 142 18.32 0.12 9.83
C ILE A 142 19.38 -0.12 10.91
N THR A 143 20.50 0.57 10.79
CA THR A 143 21.64 0.45 11.72
C THR A 143 21.70 1.67 12.63
N GLU A 144 22.08 1.46 13.89
CA GLU A 144 22.10 2.55 14.88
C GLU A 144 23.06 3.71 14.56
N ASN A 145 24.08 3.46 13.74
CA ASN A 145 25.09 4.46 13.38
C ASN A 145 24.56 5.62 12.52
N ILE A 146 23.36 5.51 11.94
CA ILE A 146 22.74 6.59 11.18
C ILE A 146 21.72 7.38 12.01
N LEU A 147 21.52 7.00 13.27
CA LEU A 147 20.60 7.68 14.16
C LEU A 147 21.19 9.00 14.65
N LYS A 148 20.31 9.98 14.83
CA LYS A 148 20.64 11.28 15.41
C LYS A 148 19.93 11.48 16.74
N GLU A 149 20.65 12.01 17.72
CA GLU A 149 20.06 12.48 18.98
C GLU A 149 19.36 13.82 18.76
N TYR A 150 18.16 13.97 19.31
CA TYR A 150 17.36 15.18 19.23
C TYR A 150 16.94 15.63 20.62
N ILE A 151 16.89 16.94 20.84
CA ILE A 151 16.37 17.54 22.06
C ILE A 151 15.00 18.12 21.72
N ILE A 152 13.97 17.60 22.36
CA ILE A 152 12.56 17.96 22.08
C ILE A 152 11.96 18.76 23.24
N ASP A 153 12.61 18.72 24.40
CA ASP A 153 12.17 19.46 25.58
C ASP A 153 12.09 20.96 25.29
N ASN A 154 10.99 21.59 25.70
CA ASN A 154 10.70 23.01 25.57
C ASN A 154 10.42 23.52 24.14
N LEU A 155 10.07 22.64 23.19
CA LEU A 155 9.50 23.08 21.92
C LEU A 155 8.03 23.48 22.12
N GLU A 156 7.76 24.79 22.19
CA GLU A 156 6.39 25.32 22.22
C GLU A 156 5.73 25.13 20.85
N VAL A 157 4.57 24.47 20.86
CA VAL A 157 3.73 24.29 19.68
C VAL A 157 2.31 24.71 20.05
N ASP A 158 1.69 25.51 19.19
CA ASP A 158 0.30 25.92 19.40
C ASP A 158 -0.63 24.70 19.43
N PRO A 159 -1.56 24.63 20.40
CA PRO A 159 -2.53 23.55 20.43
C PRO A 159 -3.37 23.55 19.14
N SER A 160 -3.62 22.36 18.59
CA SER A 160 -4.50 22.26 17.43
C SER A 160 -5.91 22.69 17.79
N ASN A 161 -6.57 23.40 16.87
CA ASN A 161 -7.97 23.74 17.05
C ASN A 161 -8.83 22.45 17.02
N ILE A 162 -9.59 22.21 18.08
CA ILE A 162 -10.46 21.02 18.21
C ILE A 162 -11.45 20.85 17.04
N GLU A 163 -11.91 21.95 16.45
CA GLU A 163 -12.79 21.93 15.28
C GLU A 163 -12.05 21.46 14.02
N VAL A 164 -10.79 21.87 13.87
CA VAL A 164 -9.90 21.48 12.78
C VAL A 164 -9.58 19.98 12.87
N VAL A 165 -9.27 19.50 14.08
CA VAL A 165 -9.10 18.07 14.39
C VAL A 165 -10.36 17.28 14.03
N ARG A 166 -11.54 17.74 14.46
CA ARG A 166 -12.82 17.07 14.15
C ARG A 166 -13.11 17.02 12.65
N LYS A 167 -12.81 18.09 11.90
CA LYS A 167 -12.97 18.12 10.43
C LYS A 167 -12.04 17.13 9.75
N GLN A 168 -10.78 17.05 10.17
CA GLN A 168 -9.84 16.08 9.60
C GLN A 168 -10.25 14.65 9.93
N VAL A 169 -10.67 14.38 11.16
CA VAL A 169 -11.20 13.06 11.55
C VAL A 169 -12.45 12.69 10.75
N ALA A 170 -13.32 13.66 10.44
CA ALA A 170 -14.47 13.42 9.56
C ALA A 170 -14.03 13.07 8.12
N ASN A 171 -12.97 13.69 7.60
CA ASN A 171 -12.37 13.32 6.31
C ASN A 171 -11.81 11.90 6.35
N ASP A 172 -11.12 11.52 7.42
CA ASP A 172 -10.54 10.18 7.58
C ASP A 172 -11.62 9.09 7.70
N ARG A 173 -12.72 9.37 8.41
CA ARG A 173 -13.89 8.47 8.47
C ARG A 173 -14.49 8.27 7.08
N LEU A 174 -14.74 9.35 6.35
CA LEU A 174 -15.27 9.29 4.99
C LEU A 174 -14.36 8.46 4.08
N TYR A 175 -13.06 8.71 4.11
CA TYR A 175 -12.09 7.95 3.32
C TYR A 175 -12.08 6.46 3.69
N ASN A 176 -12.07 6.12 4.97
CA ASN A 176 -12.13 4.72 5.42
C ASN A 176 -13.42 4.01 4.95
N LYS A 177 -14.56 4.71 4.93
CA LYS A 177 -15.85 4.19 4.44
C LYS A 177 -15.83 3.96 2.93
N ILE A 178 -15.36 4.94 2.16
CA ILE A 178 -15.20 4.83 0.70
C ILE A 178 -14.22 3.70 0.33
N LYS A 179 -13.12 3.60 1.07
CA LYS A 179 -12.14 2.53 0.87
C LYS A 179 -12.74 1.16 1.12
N GLY A 180 -13.55 1.02 2.17
CA GLY A 180 -14.28 -0.23 2.42
C GLY A 180 -15.25 -0.56 1.30
N LEU A 181 -16.03 0.42 0.83
CA LEU A 181 -16.94 0.29 -0.30
C LEU A 181 -16.23 -0.20 -1.56
N LEU A 182 -15.15 0.47 -1.98
CA LEU A 182 -14.41 0.10 -3.19
C LEU A 182 -13.81 -1.31 -3.09
N TYR A 183 -13.13 -1.61 -1.98
CA TYR A 183 -12.52 -2.93 -1.77
C TYR A 183 -13.55 -4.05 -1.83
N ALA A 184 -14.69 -3.91 -1.14
CA ALA A 184 -15.70 -4.98 -1.09
C ALA A 184 -16.52 -5.06 -2.38
N PHE A 185 -16.95 -3.93 -2.94
CA PHE A 185 -17.75 -3.87 -4.16
C PHE A 185 -16.97 -4.38 -5.35
N LEU A 186 -15.78 -3.82 -5.62
CA LEU A 186 -15.02 -4.14 -6.84
C LEU A 186 -14.52 -5.58 -6.80
N TYR A 187 -14.07 -6.07 -5.64
CA TYR A 187 -13.77 -7.49 -5.45
C TYR A 187 -14.92 -8.37 -5.95
N LYS A 188 -16.14 -8.16 -5.41
CA LYS A 188 -17.27 -9.03 -5.74
C LYS A 188 -17.80 -8.80 -7.15
N TYR A 189 -17.75 -7.55 -7.64
CA TYR A 189 -18.13 -7.21 -9.01
C TYR A 189 -17.27 -7.96 -10.02
N TYR A 190 -15.95 -7.88 -9.92
CA TYR A 190 -15.05 -8.60 -10.82
C TYR A 190 -15.09 -10.12 -10.59
N SER A 191 -15.31 -10.60 -9.36
CA SER A 191 -15.56 -12.03 -9.10
C SER A 191 -16.84 -12.53 -9.78
N SER A 192 -17.86 -11.67 -9.95
CA SER A 192 -19.10 -12.02 -10.64
C SER A 192 -19.00 -11.97 -12.18
N LEU A 193 -17.93 -11.34 -12.70
CA LEU A 193 -17.59 -11.33 -14.12
C LEU A 193 -16.73 -12.53 -14.53
N GLU A 194 -16.35 -13.39 -13.59
CA GLU A 194 -15.59 -14.60 -13.86
C GLU A 194 -16.40 -15.56 -14.74
N ASP A 195 -15.75 -16.10 -15.79
CA ASP A 195 -16.35 -17.06 -16.70
C ASP A 195 -16.96 -18.25 -15.94
N SER A 196 -18.17 -18.65 -16.34
CA SER A 196 -18.86 -19.82 -15.77
C SER A 196 -17.96 -21.05 -15.80
N ASP A 197 -17.10 -21.17 -16.82
CA ASP A 197 -16.23 -22.30 -17.06
C ASP A 197 -15.12 -22.43 -16.02
N VAL A 198 -14.62 -21.30 -15.47
CA VAL A 198 -13.63 -21.32 -14.39
C VAL A 198 -14.28 -21.72 -13.07
N ASN A 199 -15.49 -21.21 -12.81
CA ASN A 199 -16.27 -21.61 -11.64
C ASN A 199 -16.67 -23.10 -11.71
N GLU A 200 -17.04 -23.60 -12.89
CA GLU A 200 -17.32 -25.01 -13.14
C GLU A 200 -16.06 -25.86 -12.92
N LEU A 201 -14.90 -25.41 -13.42
CA LEU A 201 -13.60 -26.06 -13.20
C LEU A 201 -13.22 -26.11 -11.71
N VAL A 202 -13.43 -25.03 -10.96
CA VAL A 202 -13.20 -25.00 -9.50
C VAL A 202 -14.13 -25.98 -8.80
N GLU A 203 -15.42 -26.00 -9.15
CA GLU A 203 -16.39 -26.95 -8.60
C GLU A 203 -16.02 -28.41 -8.96
N TYR A 204 -15.50 -28.66 -10.16
CA TYR A 204 -14.99 -29.97 -10.56
C TYR A 204 -13.73 -30.36 -9.80
N ILE A 205 -12.82 -29.42 -9.51
CA ILE A 205 -11.63 -29.66 -8.70
C ILE A 205 -12.03 -30.01 -7.26
N ASP A 206 -12.98 -29.28 -6.66
CA ASP A 206 -13.47 -29.56 -5.31
C ASP A 206 -14.19 -30.92 -5.23
N LYS A 207 -15.00 -31.24 -6.24
CA LYS A 207 -15.59 -32.59 -6.39
C LYS A 207 -14.49 -33.65 -6.51
N ALA A 208 -13.45 -33.40 -7.30
CA ALA A 208 -12.32 -34.33 -7.47
C ALA A 208 -11.52 -34.52 -6.16
N ILE A 209 -11.31 -33.47 -5.38
CA ILE A 209 -10.68 -33.56 -4.04
C ILE A 209 -11.54 -34.40 -3.10
N SER A 210 -12.87 -34.18 -3.10
CA SER A 210 -13.79 -34.96 -2.28
C SER A 210 -13.81 -36.46 -2.63
N LEU A 211 -13.58 -36.79 -3.91
CA LEU A 211 -13.43 -38.16 -4.40
C LEU A 211 -12.05 -38.73 -4.08
N ALA A 212 -11.00 -37.91 -4.12
CA ALA A 212 -9.63 -38.30 -3.76
C ALA A 212 -9.53 -38.75 -2.29
N HIS A 213 -10.31 -38.16 -1.39
CA HIS A 213 -10.41 -38.61 0.01
C HIS A 213 -10.93 -40.05 0.16
N LYS A 214 -11.59 -40.62 -0.86
CA LYS A 214 -12.08 -42.00 -0.85
C LYS A 214 -11.02 -43.02 -1.33
N LEU A 215 -9.87 -42.55 -1.79
CA LEU A 215 -8.78 -43.42 -2.23
C LEU A 215 -7.97 -43.96 -1.03
N PRO A 216 -7.42 -45.18 -1.12
CA PRO A 216 -6.52 -45.70 -0.10
C PRO A 216 -5.17 -44.97 -0.08
N PHE A 217 -4.60 -44.84 1.13
CA PHE A 217 -3.25 -44.28 1.33
C PHE A 217 -2.19 -45.09 0.55
N PRO A 218 -1.16 -44.46 -0.07
CA PRO A 218 -0.83 -43.03 -0.05
C PRO A 218 -1.43 -42.20 -1.20
N TYR A 219 -2.24 -42.82 -2.06
CA TYR A 219 -2.74 -42.20 -3.29
C TYR A 219 -3.68 -41.03 -3.02
N SER A 220 -4.44 -41.07 -1.91
CA SER A 220 -5.29 -39.96 -1.45
C SER A 220 -4.49 -38.66 -1.31
N ASN A 221 -3.35 -38.70 -0.60
CA ASN A 221 -2.55 -37.51 -0.31
C ASN A 221 -1.84 -36.99 -1.56
N PHE A 222 -1.33 -37.89 -2.41
CA PHE A 222 -0.65 -37.48 -3.64
C PHE A 222 -1.60 -36.79 -4.63
N ILE A 223 -2.80 -37.35 -4.80
CA ILE A 223 -3.83 -36.77 -5.67
C ILE A 223 -4.37 -35.47 -5.08
N GLU A 224 -4.60 -35.42 -3.76
CA GLU A 224 -5.05 -34.22 -3.05
C GLU A 224 -4.04 -33.07 -3.17
N ASP A 225 -2.76 -33.34 -2.94
CA ASP A 225 -1.70 -32.33 -3.08
C ASP A 225 -1.57 -31.84 -4.53
N GLY A 226 -1.68 -32.75 -5.51
CA GLY A 226 -1.69 -32.42 -6.94
C GLY A 226 -2.90 -31.55 -7.33
N LEU A 227 -4.10 -31.92 -6.88
CA LEU A 227 -5.32 -31.16 -7.17
C LEU A 227 -5.36 -29.81 -6.45
N LYS A 228 -4.86 -29.71 -5.22
CA LYS A 228 -4.67 -28.43 -4.52
C LYS A 228 -3.68 -27.53 -5.24
N LEU A 229 -2.61 -28.11 -5.80
CA LEU A 229 -1.65 -27.37 -6.61
C LEU A 229 -2.31 -26.85 -7.91
N VAL A 230 -3.05 -27.70 -8.62
CA VAL A 230 -3.80 -27.31 -9.83
C VAL A 230 -4.85 -26.25 -9.50
N GLY A 231 -5.62 -26.43 -8.42
CA GLY A 231 -6.54 -25.42 -7.91
C GLY A 231 -5.81 -24.10 -7.67
N LYS A 232 -4.69 -24.11 -6.95
CA LYS A 232 -3.88 -22.90 -6.75
C LYS A 232 -3.50 -22.22 -8.08
N TYR A 233 -3.14 -22.97 -9.11
CA TYR A 233 -2.82 -22.43 -10.44
C TYR A 233 -4.03 -21.91 -11.22
N VAL A 234 -5.20 -22.57 -11.13
CA VAL A 234 -6.46 -22.10 -11.73
C VAL A 234 -6.94 -20.82 -11.04
N TRP A 235 -6.79 -20.75 -9.71
CA TRP A 235 -7.09 -19.58 -8.90
C TRP A 235 -6.07 -18.44 -9.11
N SER A 236 -4.82 -18.75 -9.47
CA SER A 236 -3.75 -17.78 -9.69
C SER A 236 -3.48 -17.45 -11.16
N ALA A 237 -4.23 -18.04 -12.10
CA ALA A 237 -4.10 -17.69 -13.50
C ALA A 237 -4.48 -16.20 -13.63
N PRO A 238 -3.60 -15.34 -14.19
CA PRO A 238 -3.91 -13.93 -14.35
C PRO A 238 -5.12 -13.81 -15.28
N LYS A 239 -6.30 -13.61 -14.70
CA LYS A 239 -7.50 -13.27 -15.43
C LYS A 239 -7.29 -11.84 -15.90
N ILE A 240 -6.90 -11.68 -17.17
CA ILE A 240 -6.75 -10.36 -17.78
C ILE A 240 -8.16 -9.79 -17.95
N HIS A 241 -8.72 -9.23 -16.89
CA HIS A 241 -9.88 -8.36 -17.00
C HIS A 241 -9.38 -6.95 -17.30
N ASN A 242 -10.01 -6.26 -18.24
CA ASN A 242 -9.78 -4.83 -18.41
C ASN A 242 -10.44 -4.09 -17.23
N TYR A 243 -9.66 -3.80 -16.20
CA TYR A 243 -10.10 -3.14 -14.97
C TYR A 243 -10.29 -1.63 -15.18
N ASP A 244 -11.23 -1.23 -16.03
CA ASP A 244 -11.49 0.18 -16.39
C ASP A 244 -12.75 0.77 -15.69
N PHE A 245 -13.41 -0.02 -14.82
CA PHE A 245 -14.60 0.45 -14.14
C PHE A 245 -14.25 1.33 -12.93
N SER A 246 -14.51 2.64 -13.06
CA SER A 246 -14.56 3.57 -11.92
C SER A 246 -15.96 3.60 -11.31
N LEU A 247 -16.10 3.17 -10.06
CA LEU A 247 -17.40 3.09 -9.40
C LEU A 247 -17.95 4.48 -9.05
N ILE A 248 -17.10 5.35 -8.54
CA ILE A 248 -17.50 6.67 -8.01
C ILE A 248 -17.39 7.73 -9.10
N ARG A 249 -18.52 8.35 -9.44
CA ARG A 249 -18.59 9.45 -10.40
C ARG A 249 -18.18 10.78 -9.77
N HIS A 250 -18.70 11.05 -8.58
CA HIS A 250 -18.53 12.35 -7.93
C HIS A 250 -18.63 12.25 -6.41
N LEU A 251 -17.88 13.12 -5.72
CA LEU A 251 -18.02 13.38 -4.28
C LEU A 251 -18.52 14.82 -4.09
N THR A 252 -19.75 14.98 -3.62
CA THR A 252 -20.39 16.29 -3.44
C THR A 252 -19.80 17.06 -2.26
N ASN A 253 -20.09 18.37 -2.19
CA ASN A 253 -19.70 19.22 -1.05
C ASN A 253 -20.39 18.81 0.27
N ASN A 254 -21.44 17.99 0.21
CA ASN A 254 -22.12 17.46 1.39
C ASN A 254 -21.55 16.10 1.82
N ARG A 255 -20.38 15.70 1.31
CA ARG A 255 -19.73 14.39 1.57
C ARG A 255 -20.54 13.19 1.07
N THR A 256 -21.44 13.41 0.11
CA THR A 256 -22.22 12.34 -0.53
C THR A 256 -21.54 11.88 -1.82
N ILE A 257 -21.64 10.58 -2.09
CA ILE A 257 -21.14 9.91 -3.27
C ILE A 257 -22.24 9.79 -4.31
N GLU A 258 -21.89 10.02 -5.56
CA GLU A 258 -22.66 9.67 -6.74
C GLU A 258 -21.92 8.58 -7.52
N PHE A 259 -22.64 7.58 -7.99
CA PHE A 259 -22.08 6.45 -8.71
C PHE A 259 -22.10 6.66 -10.22
N ASN A 260 -21.13 6.04 -10.90
CA ASN A 260 -21.23 5.87 -12.34
C ASN A 260 -22.33 4.86 -12.67
N HIS A 261 -22.80 4.90 -13.92
CA HIS A 261 -23.77 3.92 -14.40
C HIS A 261 -23.21 2.49 -14.24
N ILE A 262 -24.02 1.61 -13.64
CA ILE A 262 -23.73 0.18 -13.53
C ILE A 262 -24.67 -0.52 -14.49
N GLU A 263 -24.12 -1.18 -15.51
CA GLU A 263 -24.88 -1.70 -16.67
C GLU A 263 -26.10 -2.56 -16.31
N VAL A 264 -26.02 -3.30 -15.20
CA VAL A 264 -27.06 -4.22 -14.75
C VAL A 264 -28.10 -3.58 -13.80
N ILE A 265 -28.00 -2.27 -13.54
CA ILE A 265 -28.82 -1.56 -12.55
C ILE A 265 -29.56 -0.40 -13.22
N SER A 266 -30.89 -0.34 -13.03
CA SER A 266 -31.69 0.76 -13.57
C SER A 266 -31.35 2.09 -12.89
N ALA A 267 -31.63 3.22 -13.55
CA ALA A 267 -31.35 4.54 -12.99
C ALA A 267 -32.02 4.79 -11.63
N ILE A 268 -33.23 4.26 -11.41
CA ILE A 268 -33.94 4.39 -10.13
C ILE A 268 -33.30 3.51 -9.05
N GLU A 269 -32.92 2.27 -9.38
CA GLU A 269 -32.22 1.38 -8.46
C GLU A 269 -30.87 1.98 -8.05
N LEU A 270 -30.14 2.59 -8.99
CA LEU A 270 -28.88 3.27 -8.71
C LEU A 270 -29.08 4.41 -7.72
N LYS A 271 -30.11 5.25 -7.89
CA LYS A 271 -30.44 6.33 -6.93
C LYS A 271 -30.81 5.80 -5.54
N ILE A 272 -31.52 4.68 -5.46
CA ILE A 272 -31.81 4.02 -4.18
C ILE A 272 -30.52 3.52 -3.54
N TYR A 273 -29.63 2.89 -4.32
CA TYR A 273 -28.34 2.41 -3.86
C TYR A 273 -27.43 3.55 -3.36
N GLU A 274 -27.35 4.66 -4.11
CA GLU A 274 -26.68 5.90 -3.71
C GLU A 274 -27.22 6.43 -2.39
N SER A 275 -28.54 6.53 -2.25
CA SER A 275 -29.17 7.05 -1.03
C SER A 275 -28.86 6.20 0.20
N ILE A 276 -29.01 4.88 0.08
CA ILE A 276 -28.69 3.94 1.15
C ILE A 276 -27.21 4.06 1.50
N THR A 277 -26.32 4.03 0.51
CA THR A 277 -24.88 4.09 0.72
C THR A 277 -24.45 5.39 1.39
N ASN A 278 -24.97 6.53 0.96
CA ASN A 278 -24.69 7.82 1.58
C ASN A 278 -25.17 7.88 3.03
N ARG A 279 -26.32 7.27 3.33
CA ARG A 279 -26.79 7.17 4.71
C ARG A 279 -25.89 6.29 5.58
N LEU A 280 -25.29 5.23 5.00
CA LEU A 280 -24.30 4.39 5.68
C LEU A 280 -22.97 5.13 5.94
N ILE A 281 -22.64 6.13 5.11
CA ILE A 281 -21.48 7.01 5.30
C ILE A 281 -21.74 8.01 6.42
N ASP A 282 -22.93 8.61 6.44
CA ASP A 282 -23.31 9.60 7.45
C ASP A 282 -23.44 9.00 8.86
N LYS A 283 -23.87 7.73 8.96
CA LYS A 283 -23.88 7.00 10.23
C LYS A 283 -22.45 6.61 10.62
N GLY A 284 -21.99 7.06 11.79
CA GLY A 284 -20.71 6.65 12.38
C GLY A 284 -20.60 5.12 12.58
N ASN A 285 -19.46 4.62 13.06
CA ASN A 285 -19.17 3.17 13.14
C ASN A 285 -19.98 2.37 14.17
N ASN A 286 -21.10 2.89 14.65
CA ASN A 286 -22.04 2.07 15.41
C ASN A 286 -22.63 1.02 14.47
N LEU A 287 -22.07 -0.20 14.57
CA LEU A 287 -22.50 -1.45 13.93
C LEU A 287 -23.94 -1.88 14.31
N GLU A 288 -24.66 -1.07 15.08
CA GLU A 288 -26.10 -1.10 15.17
C GLU A 288 -26.66 -0.39 13.94
N LEU A 289 -26.68 -1.12 12.84
CA LEU A 289 -27.59 -0.88 11.73
C LEU A 289 -29.01 -1.14 12.19
N GLU A 290 -29.49 -0.36 13.16
CA GLU A 290 -30.92 -0.17 13.30
C GLU A 290 -31.35 0.64 12.08
N LEU A 291 -31.89 -0.09 11.11
CA LEU A 291 -32.77 0.51 10.13
C LEU A 291 -33.87 1.20 10.93
N LYS A 292 -34.02 2.51 10.78
CA LYS A 292 -35.16 3.23 11.32
C LYS A 292 -36.26 3.26 10.28
N LYS A 293 -37.51 3.41 10.71
CA LYS A 293 -38.62 3.58 9.77
C LYS A 293 -38.40 4.79 8.84
N GLU A 294 -37.69 5.82 9.31
CA GLU A 294 -37.30 6.98 8.48
C GLU A 294 -36.37 6.60 7.31
N ASP A 295 -35.57 5.52 7.39
CA ASP A 295 -34.77 5.01 6.25
C ASP A 295 -35.68 4.64 5.07
N LEU A 296 -36.78 3.95 5.37
CA LEU A 296 -37.72 3.49 4.35
C LEU A 296 -38.60 4.60 3.80
N ILE A 297 -38.86 5.64 4.59
CA ILE A 297 -39.59 6.84 4.13
C ILE A 297 -38.77 7.60 3.09
N ASN A 298 -37.47 7.78 3.32
CA ASN A 298 -36.60 8.46 2.35
C ASN A 298 -36.53 7.70 1.02
N ILE A 299 -36.47 6.36 1.07
CA ILE A 299 -36.51 5.52 -0.14
C ILE A 299 -37.82 5.74 -0.90
N ARG A 300 -38.97 5.79 -0.20
CA ARG A 300 -40.28 6.09 -0.82
C ARG A 300 -40.28 7.44 -1.52
N MET A 301 -39.72 8.47 -0.90
CA MET A 301 -39.64 9.81 -1.51
C MET A 301 -38.81 9.80 -2.80
N ILE A 302 -37.67 9.11 -2.82
CA ILE A 302 -36.83 8.99 -4.01
C ILE A 302 -37.60 8.33 -5.16
N VAL A 303 -38.33 7.25 -4.88
CA VAL A 303 -39.16 6.58 -5.89
C VAL A 303 -40.25 7.52 -6.39
N GLN A 304 -40.94 8.21 -5.49
CA GLN A 304 -42.02 9.14 -5.86
C GLN A 304 -41.51 10.28 -6.76
N GLU A 305 -40.33 10.83 -6.48
CA GLU A 305 -39.75 11.94 -7.25
C GLU A 305 -39.22 11.51 -8.62
N ASN A 306 -38.70 10.29 -8.75
CA ASN A 306 -37.93 9.86 -9.92
C ASN A 306 -38.64 8.82 -10.80
N ALA A 307 -39.58 8.06 -10.24
CA ALA A 307 -40.31 7.01 -10.92
C ALA A 307 -41.71 6.81 -10.29
N PRO A 308 -42.59 7.84 -10.33
CA PRO A 308 -43.91 7.78 -9.69
C PRO A 308 -44.77 6.60 -10.19
N ASP A 309 -44.61 6.22 -11.45
CA ASP A 309 -45.33 5.09 -12.04
C ASP A 309 -44.95 3.73 -11.43
N LEU A 310 -43.75 3.61 -10.86
CA LEU A 310 -43.26 2.39 -10.20
C LEU A 310 -43.55 2.38 -8.68
N MET A 311 -44.18 3.44 -8.15
CA MET A 311 -44.37 3.62 -6.71
C MET A 311 -45.14 2.48 -6.06
N ALA A 312 -46.12 1.89 -6.76
CA ALA A 312 -46.88 0.75 -6.24
C ALA A 312 -45.99 -0.48 -6.01
N GLN A 313 -45.09 -0.76 -6.95
CA GLN A 313 -44.15 -1.88 -6.87
C GLN A 313 -43.16 -1.70 -5.72
N TYR A 314 -42.50 -0.54 -5.64
CA TYR A 314 -41.54 -0.27 -4.56
C TYR A 314 -42.21 -0.18 -3.19
N ASN A 315 -43.45 0.31 -3.10
CA ASN A 315 -44.18 0.29 -1.84
C ASN A 315 -44.44 -1.13 -1.35
N ALA A 316 -44.73 -2.08 -2.26
CA ALA A 316 -44.89 -3.49 -1.91
C ALA A 316 -43.55 -4.06 -1.37
N ASP A 317 -42.45 -3.82 -2.07
CA ASP A 317 -41.10 -4.22 -1.66
C ASP A 317 -40.72 -3.65 -0.28
N ILE A 318 -40.99 -2.36 -0.05
CA ILE A 318 -40.72 -1.69 1.23
C ILE A 318 -41.62 -2.22 2.36
N ASN A 319 -42.86 -2.58 2.06
CA ASN A 319 -43.76 -3.20 3.05
C ASN A 319 -43.25 -4.57 3.49
N ILE A 320 -42.74 -5.37 2.55
CA ILE A 320 -42.11 -6.67 2.84
C ILE A 320 -40.90 -6.48 3.78
N ILE A 321 -40.03 -5.51 3.50
CA ILE A 321 -38.90 -5.16 4.39
C ILE A 321 -39.41 -4.75 5.78
N ASN A 322 -40.45 -3.92 5.83
CA ASN A 322 -41.04 -3.47 7.08
C ASN A 322 -41.58 -4.63 7.92
N GLU A 323 -42.32 -5.55 7.30
CA GLU A 323 -42.88 -6.73 7.95
C GLU A 323 -41.78 -7.67 8.45
N ARG A 324 -40.75 -7.89 7.63
CA ARG A 324 -39.64 -8.77 7.98
C ARG A 324 -38.82 -8.22 9.14
N LEU A 325 -38.46 -6.93 9.12
CA LEU A 325 -37.53 -6.35 10.09
C LEU A 325 -38.23 -5.81 11.35
N PHE A 326 -39.27 -5.01 11.20
CA PHE A 326 -39.90 -4.32 12.35
C PHE A 326 -41.01 -5.16 12.98
N ASN A 327 -41.79 -5.86 12.17
CA ASN A 327 -42.87 -6.72 12.68
C ASN A 327 -42.36 -8.13 13.01
N ARG A 328 -41.08 -8.43 12.71
CA ARG A 328 -40.42 -9.72 12.94
C ARG A 328 -41.20 -10.90 12.33
N ASN A 329 -41.83 -10.67 11.18
CA ASN A 329 -42.55 -11.73 10.47
C ASN A 329 -41.56 -12.59 9.68
N TYR A 330 -41.16 -13.72 10.26
CA TYR A 330 -40.18 -14.62 9.65
C TYR A 330 -40.72 -15.47 8.49
N GLN A 331 -42.03 -15.40 8.21
CA GLN A 331 -42.67 -16.14 7.11
C GLN A 331 -42.65 -15.38 5.78
N VAL A 332 -42.29 -14.10 5.81
CA VAL A 332 -42.18 -13.27 4.61
C VAL A 332 -41.08 -13.82 3.70
N ASP A 333 -41.44 -14.12 2.45
CA ASP A 333 -40.51 -14.58 1.43
C ASP A 333 -39.68 -13.40 0.91
N ILE A 334 -38.36 -13.48 1.05
CA ILE A 334 -37.44 -12.44 0.55
C ILE A 334 -37.47 -12.37 -0.98
N ASN A 335 -37.79 -13.48 -1.66
CA ASN A 335 -37.83 -13.53 -3.12
C ASN A 335 -38.94 -12.67 -3.71
N SER A 336 -39.99 -12.34 -2.94
CA SER A 336 -41.08 -11.47 -3.40
C SER A 336 -40.69 -9.99 -3.54
N ILE A 337 -39.49 -9.60 -3.09
CA ILE A 337 -38.94 -8.26 -3.37
C ILE A 337 -38.43 -8.20 -4.80
N ASN A 338 -38.99 -7.32 -5.62
CA ASN A 338 -38.61 -7.17 -7.02
C ASN A 338 -37.36 -6.31 -7.21
N SER A 339 -37.24 -5.25 -6.41
CA SER A 339 -36.07 -4.38 -6.40
C SER A 339 -34.81 -5.13 -5.98
N LEU A 340 -33.82 -5.14 -6.87
CA LEU A 340 -32.53 -5.79 -6.65
C LEU A 340 -31.78 -5.17 -5.47
N VAL A 341 -31.78 -3.84 -5.38
CA VAL A 341 -31.09 -3.07 -4.35
C VAL A 341 -31.78 -3.25 -3.01
N LEU A 342 -33.13 -3.19 -2.96
CA LEU A 342 -33.85 -3.40 -1.70
C LEU A 342 -33.75 -4.83 -1.20
N LYS A 343 -33.77 -5.83 -2.08
CA LYS A 343 -33.51 -7.22 -1.73
C LYS A 343 -32.10 -7.41 -1.19
N SER A 344 -31.10 -6.82 -1.86
CA SER A 344 -29.70 -6.82 -1.42
C SER A 344 -29.55 -6.14 -0.06
N PHE A 345 -30.23 -5.02 0.15
CA PHE A 345 -30.20 -4.28 1.39
C PHE A 345 -30.84 -5.05 2.55
N LEU A 346 -31.96 -5.74 2.32
CA LEU A 346 -32.56 -6.60 3.34
C LEU A 346 -31.62 -7.73 3.78
N LEU A 347 -31.00 -8.43 2.84
CA LEU A 347 -30.05 -9.50 3.18
C LEU A 347 -28.83 -8.98 3.94
N PHE A 348 -28.30 -7.83 3.53
CA PHE A 348 -27.28 -7.12 4.26
C PHE A 348 -27.70 -6.87 5.72
N LEU A 349 -28.90 -6.33 5.96
CA LEU A 349 -29.39 -6.07 7.31
C LEU A 349 -29.56 -7.34 8.16
N LEU A 350 -29.91 -8.46 7.52
CA LEU A 350 -30.12 -9.74 8.22
C LEU A 350 -28.79 -10.40 8.63
N LYS A 351 -27.74 -10.34 7.79
CA LYS A 351 -26.52 -11.15 7.97
C LYS A 351 -25.18 -10.42 7.74
N ASN A 352 -25.13 -9.09 7.81
CA ASN A 352 -23.87 -8.33 7.65
C ASN A 352 -22.70 -8.74 8.56
N ARG A 353 -22.95 -9.36 9.72
CA ARG A 353 -21.91 -9.78 10.67
C ARG A 353 -21.32 -11.17 10.38
N ASN A 354 -21.98 -11.98 9.56
CA ASN A 354 -21.53 -13.33 9.24
C ASN A 354 -21.54 -13.52 7.72
N ILE A 355 -20.36 -13.39 7.10
CA ILE A 355 -20.17 -13.51 5.65
C ILE A 355 -20.55 -14.91 5.15
N GLU A 356 -20.26 -15.97 5.90
CA GLU A 356 -20.57 -17.35 5.51
C GLU A 356 -22.09 -17.58 5.46
N GLU A 357 -22.82 -17.14 6.50
CA GLU A 357 -24.28 -17.21 6.51
C GLU A 357 -24.91 -16.32 5.43
N LEU A 358 -24.29 -15.17 5.14
CA LEU A 358 -24.75 -14.28 4.09
C LEU A 358 -24.58 -14.89 2.69
N GLU A 359 -23.45 -15.53 2.40
CA GLU A 359 -23.22 -16.25 1.13
C GLU A 359 -24.19 -17.43 0.97
N LEU A 360 -24.51 -18.13 2.07
CA LEU A 360 -25.55 -19.15 2.06
C LEU A 360 -26.92 -18.56 1.69
N LEU A 361 -27.31 -17.43 2.29
CA LEU A 361 -28.57 -16.75 1.95
C LEU A 361 -28.59 -16.25 0.51
N ILE A 362 -27.49 -15.65 0.04
CA ILE A 362 -27.33 -15.19 -1.36
C ILE A 362 -27.57 -16.36 -2.32
N SER A 363 -26.98 -17.51 -2.03
CA SER A 363 -27.11 -18.73 -2.83
C SER A 363 -28.52 -19.29 -2.79
N GLN A 364 -29.15 -19.35 -1.61
CA GLN A 364 -30.54 -19.81 -1.44
C GLN A 364 -31.55 -18.93 -2.18
N HIS A 365 -31.28 -17.64 -2.29
CA HIS A 365 -32.14 -16.66 -2.96
C HIS A 365 -31.72 -16.35 -4.40
N GLY A 366 -30.72 -17.04 -4.95
CA GLY A 366 -30.30 -16.93 -6.35
C GLY A 366 -29.87 -15.52 -6.78
N LEU A 367 -29.28 -14.73 -5.88
CA LEU A 367 -28.92 -13.34 -6.17
C LEU A 367 -27.66 -13.23 -7.01
N ARG A 368 -27.84 -12.91 -8.29
CA ARG A 368 -26.75 -12.75 -9.25
C ARG A 368 -25.84 -11.55 -8.96
N TYR A 369 -26.40 -10.42 -8.52
CA TYR A 369 -25.66 -9.15 -8.36
C TYR A 369 -25.35 -8.84 -6.89
N ASN A 370 -24.74 -9.80 -6.21
CA ASN A 370 -24.40 -9.72 -4.79
C ASN A 370 -23.31 -8.69 -4.45
N PHE A 371 -22.62 -8.11 -5.45
CA PHE A 371 -21.66 -7.03 -5.25
C PHE A 371 -22.28 -5.78 -4.58
N LEU A 372 -23.59 -5.56 -4.73
CA LEU A 372 -24.32 -4.50 -4.03
C LEU A 372 -24.34 -4.71 -2.51
N ILE A 373 -24.53 -5.95 -2.09
CA ILE A 373 -24.51 -6.35 -0.67
C ILE A 373 -23.11 -6.07 -0.10
N TYR A 374 -22.08 -6.47 -0.84
CA TYR A 374 -20.69 -6.23 -0.47
C TYR A 374 -20.35 -4.74 -0.40
N GLY A 375 -20.88 -3.92 -1.30
CA GLY A 375 -20.74 -2.47 -1.20
C GLY A 375 -21.35 -1.89 0.08
N PHE A 376 -22.51 -2.41 0.54
CA PHE A 376 -23.08 -2.05 1.84
C PHE A 376 -22.22 -2.52 3.03
N ILE A 377 -21.66 -3.73 2.99
CA ILE A 377 -20.72 -4.25 4.00
C ILE A 377 -19.47 -3.37 4.08
N GLY A 378 -18.88 -3.08 2.92
CA GLY A 378 -17.74 -2.18 2.75
C GLY A 378 -17.99 -0.82 3.34
N THR A 379 -19.12 -0.20 2.97
CA THR A 379 -19.48 1.12 3.47
C THR A 379 -19.79 1.09 4.96
N SER A 380 -20.56 0.13 5.46
CA SER A 380 -20.92 0.11 6.89
C SER A 380 -19.73 -0.16 7.81
N SER A 381 -18.87 -1.11 7.45
CA SER A 381 -17.71 -1.50 8.26
C SER A 381 -16.54 -0.53 8.09
N GLY A 382 -16.42 0.07 6.89
CA GLY A 382 -15.21 0.74 6.45
C GLY A 382 -14.03 -0.24 6.26
N PHE A 383 -12.97 0.22 5.61
CA PHE A 383 -11.84 -0.63 5.24
C PHE A 383 -11.19 -1.33 6.42
N SER A 384 -10.90 -0.59 7.49
CA SER A 384 -10.29 -1.14 8.71
C SER A 384 -11.16 -2.22 9.37
N GLY A 385 -12.49 -2.13 9.26
CA GLY A 385 -13.43 -3.12 9.79
C GLY A 385 -13.73 -4.31 8.87
N LEU A 386 -13.24 -4.31 7.62
CA LEU A 386 -13.50 -5.45 6.71
C LEU A 386 -12.81 -6.73 7.18
N SER A 387 -13.51 -7.86 7.12
CA SER A 387 -12.90 -9.15 7.42
C SER A 387 -11.81 -9.50 6.41
N ARG A 388 -10.75 -10.15 6.90
CA ARG A 388 -9.68 -10.72 6.07
C ARG A 388 -10.19 -11.70 5.04
N ILE A 389 -11.34 -12.34 5.25
CA ILE A 389 -11.95 -13.24 4.25
C ILE A 389 -12.17 -12.49 2.93
N ILE A 390 -12.69 -11.26 3.01
CA ILE A 390 -12.95 -10.42 1.83
C ILE A 390 -11.64 -9.91 1.24
N THR A 391 -10.72 -9.40 2.06
CA THR A 391 -9.51 -8.76 1.54
C THR A 391 -8.46 -9.76 1.05
N ASN A 392 -8.30 -10.92 1.68
CA ASN A 392 -7.30 -11.92 1.26
C ASN A 392 -7.56 -12.49 -0.13
N GLU A 393 -8.82 -12.69 -0.51
CA GLU A 393 -9.17 -13.14 -1.85
C GLU A 393 -8.85 -12.06 -2.89
N LEU A 394 -9.15 -10.79 -2.58
CA LEU A 394 -8.79 -9.66 -3.43
C LEU A 394 -7.28 -9.57 -3.67
N TYR A 395 -6.46 -9.77 -2.63
CA TYR A 395 -5.00 -9.66 -2.74
C TYR A 395 -4.33 -10.76 -3.57
N ARG A 396 -5.08 -11.77 -4.05
CA ARG A 396 -4.59 -12.69 -5.08
C ARG A 396 -4.54 -12.04 -6.47
N ASN A 397 -5.22 -10.92 -6.64
CA ASN A 397 -5.32 -10.19 -7.89
C ASN A 397 -4.60 -8.84 -7.80
N GLU A 398 -3.28 -8.86 -8.00
CA GLU A 398 -2.43 -7.66 -7.87
C GLU A 398 -2.89 -6.52 -8.80
N GLN A 399 -3.33 -6.83 -10.03
CA GLN A 399 -3.84 -5.82 -10.97
C GLN A 399 -5.09 -5.10 -10.47
N LEU A 400 -6.06 -5.85 -9.91
CA LEU A 400 -7.26 -5.24 -9.35
C LEU A 400 -6.93 -4.38 -8.12
N VAL A 401 -5.98 -4.80 -7.29
CA VAL A 401 -5.51 -4.01 -6.14
C VAL A 401 -4.88 -2.70 -6.61
N GLU A 402 -4.02 -2.72 -7.64
CA GLU A 402 -3.42 -1.52 -8.22
C GLU A 402 -4.48 -0.53 -8.74
N VAL A 403 -5.52 -1.04 -9.41
CA VAL A 403 -6.63 -0.20 -9.89
C VAL A 403 -7.42 0.42 -8.74
N ILE A 404 -7.73 -0.36 -7.71
CA ILE A 404 -8.41 0.13 -6.52
C ILE A 404 -7.57 1.22 -5.84
N ASP A 405 -6.26 0.99 -5.68
CA ASP A 405 -5.36 1.94 -5.03
C ASP A 405 -5.21 3.24 -5.85
N LYS A 406 -5.21 3.16 -7.19
CA LYS A 406 -5.25 4.34 -8.05
C LYS A 406 -6.54 5.16 -7.85
N GLN A 407 -7.71 4.51 -7.87
CA GLN A 407 -8.99 5.19 -7.60
C GLN A 407 -9.00 5.83 -6.20
N LEU A 408 -8.40 5.16 -5.21
CA LEU A 408 -8.30 5.69 -3.85
C LEU A 408 -7.37 6.88 -3.72
N ALA A 409 -6.28 6.93 -4.47
CA ALA A 409 -5.39 8.08 -4.53
C ALA A 409 -6.14 9.31 -5.09
N GLU A 410 -6.92 9.14 -6.16
CA GLU A 410 -7.76 10.19 -6.74
C GLU A 410 -8.82 10.69 -5.74
N ILE A 411 -9.49 9.76 -5.04
CA ILE A 411 -10.48 10.11 -4.00
C ILE A 411 -9.83 10.84 -2.83
N ARG A 412 -8.64 10.42 -2.40
CA ARG A 412 -7.89 11.11 -1.32
C ARG A 412 -7.59 12.55 -1.73
N ALA A 413 -7.10 12.77 -2.94
CA ALA A 413 -6.85 14.11 -3.49
C ALA A 413 -8.15 14.94 -3.51
N LEU A 414 -9.26 14.37 -3.99
CA LEU A 414 -10.56 15.04 -4.00
C LEU A 414 -11.05 15.44 -2.60
N ILE A 415 -10.87 14.57 -1.59
CA ILE A 415 -11.23 14.89 -0.20
C ILE A 415 -10.35 16.04 0.33
N CYS A 416 -9.05 16.00 0.05
CA CYS A 416 -8.12 17.06 0.42
C CYS A 416 -8.48 18.41 -0.20
N ASP A 417 -8.83 18.43 -1.49
CA ASP A 417 -9.16 19.65 -2.23
C ASP A 417 -10.53 20.23 -1.85
N ARG A 418 -11.56 19.37 -1.68
CA ARG A 418 -12.93 19.81 -1.40
C ARG A 418 -13.19 20.14 0.06
N PHE A 419 -12.48 19.48 0.96
CA PHE A 419 -12.62 19.67 2.40
C PHE A 419 -11.30 20.12 3.01
N PRO A 420 -10.74 21.27 2.56
CA PRO A 420 -9.47 21.74 3.04
C PRO A 420 -9.58 22.07 4.53
N VAL A 421 -8.56 21.64 5.27
CA VAL A 421 -8.41 21.90 6.69
C VAL A 421 -7.17 22.77 6.84
N SER A 422 -7.38 24.06 7.14
CA SER A 422 -6.32 25.03 7.44
C SER A 422 -6.10 25.11 8.95
N TYR A 423 -4.83 24.99 9.35
CA TYR A 423 -4.39 25.30 10.71
C TYR A 423 -4.13 26.81 10.74
N ILE A 424 -4.63 27.50 11.76
CA ILE A 424 -4.63 28.98 11.81
C ILE A 424 -3.20 29.51 11.68
N ASN A 425 -3.00 30.41 10.71
CA ASN A 425 -1.81 31.23 10.54
C ASN A 425 -1.59 32.12 11.77
N ASN A 426 -0.40 32.10 12.37
CA ASN A 426 0.16 33.28 13.01
C ASN A 426 1.68 33.36 12.76
N LYS A 427 2.06 34.36 11.94
CA LYS A 427 3.41 34.87 11.65
C LYS A 427 4.46 33.84 11.21
N SER A 428 4.49 33.60 9.89
CA SER A 428 5.75 33.28 9.21
C SER A 428 6.77 34.41 9.46
N PRO A 429 7.99 34.13 9.95
CA PRO A 429 9.11 34.97 9.58
C PRO A 429 9.26 34.85 8.06
N ASN A 430 9.33 35.97 7.36
CA ASN A 430 9.77 36.02 5.97
C ASN A 430 11.04 35.18 5.83
N ILE A 431 10.97 34.08 5.09
CA ILE A 431 12.14 33.43 4.53
C ILE A 431 11.99 33.62 3.04
N GLU A 432 12.82 34.52 2.54
CA GLU A 432 13.08 34.75 1.13
C GLU A 432 13.28 33.42 0.41
N GLU A 433 12.72 33.36 -0.79
CA GLU A 433 12.96 32.34 -1.80
C GLU A 433 14.46 32.18 -2.05
N ASP A 434 15.07 31.19 -1.41
CA ASP A 434 16.33 30.57 -1.86
C ASP A 434 16.30 29.09 -1.46
N LEU A 435 15.31 28.37 -1.99
CA LEU A 435 15.31 26.91 -1.99
C LEU A 435 16.10 26.42 -3.20
N TYR A 436 17.36 26.12 -2.94
CA TYR A 436 18.17 25.06 -3.55
C TYR A 436 17.48 24.29 -4.69
N ASN A 437 17.80 24.65 -5.93
CA ASN A 437 17.72 23.75 -7.07
C ASN A 437 18.78 22.65 -6.89
N GLY A 438 18.35 21.50 -6.39
CA GLY A 438 19.23 20.38 -6.12
C GLY A 438 18.49 19.06 -6.27
N ASP A 439 17.96 18.80 -7.46
CA ASP A 439 17.50 17.47 -7.83
C ASP A 439 18.66 16.46 -7.68
N LEU A 440 18.55 15.62 -6.66
CA LEU A 440 19.28 14.37 -6.59
C LEU A 440 18.35 13.28 -7.12
N PHE A 441 18.64 12.85 -8.35
CA PHE A 441 18.15 11.65 -9.04
C PHE A 441 16.80 11.74 -9.77
N THR A 442 16.73 12.62 -10.75
CA THR A 442 16.06 12.33 -12.03
C THR A 442 17.14 11.95 -13.05
N VAL A 443 17.07 10.74 -13.60
CA VAL A 443 17.67 10.49 -14.92
C VAL A 443 16.59 10.92 -15.88
N ASP A 444 16.71 12.15 -16.34
CA ASP A 444 15.90 12.68 -17.43
C ASP A 444 16.23 11.85 -18.68
N ASP A 445 15.24 11.10 -19.18
CA ASP A 445 15.36 10.27 -20.38
C ASP A 445 15.36 11.09 -21.68
N ASN A 446 15.48 12.41 -21.61
CA ASN A 446 15.46 13.30 -22.77
C ASN A 446 16.51 14.41 -22.67
N SER A 447 17.77 14.08 -22.94
CA SER A 447 18.74 15.00 -23.59
C SER A 447 20.09 14.31 -23.83
N LEU A 448 20.11 13.39 -24.78
CA LEU A 448 21.33 13.07 -25.52
C LEU A 448 21.65 14.27 -26.41
N ASP A 449 22.25 15.32 -25.85
CA ASP A 449 23.07 16.30 -26.57
C ASP A 449 23.74 17.32 -25.61
N SER A 450 24.59 16.82 -24.72
CA SER A 450 25.85 17.49 -24.36
C SER A 450 26.76 16.49 -23.64
N TYR A 451 27.95 16.27 -24.19
CA TYR A 451 28.93 15.27 -23.76
C TYR A 451 29.54 15.63 -22.40
N ASP A 452 28.99 15.05 -21.33
CA ASP A 452 29.60 15.12 -20.00
C ASP A 452 30.08 13.73 -19.56
N GLU A 453 31.38 13.48 -19.73
CA GLU A 453 32.06 12.25 -19.32
C GLU A 453 31.85 11.95 -17.82
N SER A 454 31.64 12.99 -17.01
CA SER A 454 31.38 12.85 -15.58
C SER A 454 30.05 12.16 -15.30
N LYS A 455 28.99 12.47 -16.07
CA LYS A 455 27.66 11.84 -15.93
C LYS A 455 27.68 10.36 -16.30
N ILE A 456 28.36 10.01 -17.39
CA ILE A 456 28.48 8.61 -17.83
C ILE A 456 29.30 7.81 -16.81
N THR A 457 30.38 8.40 -16.31
CA THR A 457 31.22 7.73 -15.31
C THR A 457 30.50 7.58 -13.96
N LYS A 458 29.67 8.55 -13.58
CA LYS A 458 28.76 8.45 -12.42
C LYS A 458 27.77 7.30 -12.59
N GLY A 459 27.11 7.22 -13.74
CA GLY A 459 26.18 6.11 -14.06
C GLY A 459 26.86 4.73 -13.96
N LEU A 460 28.09 4.59 -14.48
CA LEU A 460 28.86 3.34 -14.39
C LEU A 460 29.13 2.93 -12.94
N ILE A 461 29.49 3.88 -12.08
CA ILE A 461 29.75 3.63 -10.65
C ILE A 461 28.46 3.22 -9.93
N ASP A 462 27.34 3.88 -10.23
CA ASP A 462 26.04 3.57 -9.63
C ASP A 462 25.57 2.15 -9.97
N GLN A 463 25.73 1.72 -11.22
CA GLN A 463 25.31 0.38 -11.65
C GLN A 463 26.17 -0.73 -11.03
N ILE A 464 27.48 -0.55 -10.96
CA ILE A 464 28.35 -1.51 -10.26
C ILE A 464 27.97 -1.62 -8.78
N GLN A 465 27.62 -0.48 -8.16
CA GLN A 465 27.22 -0.46 -6.77
C GLN A 465 25.89 -1.22 -6.56
N ARG A 466 24.94 -1.12 -7.50
CA ARG A 466 23.71 -1.94 -7.50
C ARG A 466 24.01 -3.43 -7.64
N ILE A 467 24.84 -3.81 -8.62
CA ILE A 467 25.26 -5.21 -8.82
C ILE A 467 25.89 -5.78 -7.55
N ARG A 468 26.75 -5.01 -6.87
CA ARG A 468 27.39 -5.40 -5.60
C ARG A 468 26.41 -5.52 -4.43
N GLN A 469 25.43 -4.62 -4.33
CA GLN A 469 24.44 -4.61 -3.24
C GLN A 469 23.37 -5.69 -3.42
N SER A 470 23.22 -6.23 -4.63
CA SER A 470 22.43 -7.43 -4.83
C SER A 470 23.05 -8.59 -4.03
N LYS A 471 22.24 -9.30 -3.24
CA LYS A 471 22.64 -10.59 -2.65
C LYS A 471 22.99 -11.63 -3.73
N VAL A 472 22.71 -11.29 -5.00
CA VAL A 472 22.92 -12.08 -6.22
C VAL A 472 24.38 -12.04 -6.71
N LEU A 473 25.22 -11.08 -6.30
CA LEU A 473 26.65 -11.09 -6.70
C LEU A 473 27.37 -12.38 -6.27
N ASN A 474 27.01 -12.93 -5.10
CA ASN A 474 27.53 -14.21 -4.63
C ASN A 474 27.00 -15.42 -5.44
N SER A 475 25.83 -15.31 -6.08
CA SER A 475 25.36 -16.30 -7.06
C SER A 475 25.99 -16.09 -8.43
N PHE A 476 26.24 -14.85 -8.86
CA PHE A 476 26.97 -14.56 -10.10
C PHE A 476 28.42 -15.03 -10.03
N LEU A 477 29.10 -14.94 -8.88
CA LEU A 477 30.42 -15.53 -8.68
C LEU A 477 30.43 -17.07 -8.72
N LYS A 478 29.27 -17.73 -8.59
CA LYS A 478 29.11 -19.18 -8.73
C LYS A 478 28.76 -19.60 -10.17
N VAL A 479 28.18 -18.70 -10.96
CA VAL A 479 27.82 -18.93 -12.36
C VAL A 479 28.92 -18.33 -13.23
N LYS A 480 29.76 -19.18 -13.83
CA LYS A 480 30.97 -18.71 -14.53
C LYS A 480 30.68 -17.76 -15.69
N ASP A 481 29.62 -18.00 -16.47
CA ASP A 481 29.30 -17.19 -17.65
C ASP A 481 27.79 -16.88 -17.71
N ILE A 482 27.44 -15.60 -17.90
CA ILE A 482 26.07 -15.11 -18.14
C ILE A 482 26.02 -14.59 -19.56
N THR A 483 25.07 -15.04 -20.38
CA THR A 483 24.90 -14.50 -21.75
C THR A 483 23.77 -13.48 -21.72
N LEU A 484 24.06 -12.24 -22.11
CA LEU A 484 23.08 -11.16 -22.25
C LEU A 484 22.35 -11.27 -23.60
N GLU A 485 21.18 -10.64 -23.72
CA GLU A 485 20.32 -10.68 -24.91
C GLU A 485 21.01 -10.20 -26.20
N ASN A 486 22.06 -9.38 -26.08
CA ASN A 486 22.88 -8.88 -27.17
C ASN A 486 24.10 -9.76 -27.50
N THR A 487 24.11 -11.03 -27.10
CA THR A 487 25.20 -12.02 -27.31
C THR A 487 26.50 -11.75 -26.54
N ILE A 488 26.56 -10.69 -25.72
CA ILE A 488 27.70 -10.41 -24.85
C ILE A 488 27.68 -11.39 -23.67
N LYS A 489 28.80 -12.11 -23.46
CA LYS A 489 29.01 -12.97 -22.28
C LYS A 489 29.64 -12.16 -21.15
N VAL A 490 29.14 -12.30 -19.93
CA VAL A 490 29.66 -11.66 -18.72
C VAL A 490 30.21 -12.73 -17.79
N ASN A 491 31.48 -12.60 -17.44
CA ASN A 491 32.20 -13.53 -16.57
C ASN A 491 32.58 -12.83 -15.27
N PHE A 492 32.24 -13.45 -14.14
CA PHE A 492 32.59 -12.98 -12.80
C PHE A 492 33.66 -13.89 -12.20
N SER A 493 34.80 -13.32 -11.79
CA SER A 493 35.86 -14.10 -11.14
C SER A 493 36.45 -13.40 -9.92
N ASN A 494 36.88 -14.19 -8.93
CA ASN A 494 37.57 -13.68 -7.75
C ASN A 494 39.09 -13.81 -7.95
N GLU A 495 39.81 -12.69 -7.93
CA GLU A 495 41.27 -12.64 -8.09
C GLU A 495 41.90 -11.91 -6.91
N ALA A 496 42.63 -12.66 -6.06
CA ALA A 496 43.32 -12.13 -4.89
C ALA A 496 42.44 -11.24 -3.99
N ASN A 497 41.21 -11.68 -3.70
CA ASN A 497 40.18 -10.93 -2.95
C ASN A 497 39.58 -9.72 -3.68
N ASN A 498 39.79 -9.57 -4.99
CA ASN A 498 39.11 -8.60 -5.83
C ASN A 498 38.06 -9.30 -6.69
N VAL A 499 36.98 -8.59 -7.03
CA VAL A 499 36.00 -9.10 -7.99
C VAL A 499 36.31 -8.50 -9.36
N LEU A 500 36.39 -9.36 -10.35
CA LEU A 500 36.60 -8.99 -11.74
C LEU A 500 35.36 -9.33 -12.55
N ILE A 501 34.89 -8.37 -13.34
CA ILE A 501 33.77 -8.55 -14.27
C ILE A 501 34.35 -8.35 -15.67
N ARG A 502 34.31 -9.40 -16.49
CA ARG A 502 34.75 -9.38 -17.89
C ARG A 502 33.53 -9.42 -18.79
N LEU A 503 33.39 -8.44 -19.68
CA LEU A 503 32.41 -8.48 -20.76
C LEU A 503 33.11 -8.97 -22.03
N ILE A 504 32.60 -10.04 -22.62
CA ILE A 504 33.20 -10.80 -23.72
C ILE A 504 32.25 -10.73 -24.91
N ASP A 505 32.76 -10.26 -26.04
CA ASP A 505 32.06 -10.23 -27.33
C ASP A 505 32.88 -11.06 -28.33
N ASN A 506 32.23 -11.98 -29.04
CA ASN A 506 32.86 -12.91 -29.99
C ASN A 506 34.14 -13.59 -29.44
N ASP A 507 34.08 -14.07 -28.20
CA ASP A 507 35.17 -14.73 -27.45
C ASP A 507 36.42 -13.86 -27.19
N THR A 508 36.31 -12.54 -27.40
CA THR A 508 37.32 -11.55 -26.98
C THR A 508 36.80 -10.72 -25.80
N THR A 509 37.61 -10.58 -24.74
CA THR A 509 37.24 -9.66 -23.65
C THR A 509 37.32 -8.23 -24.17
N VAL A 510 36.19 -7.52 -24.14
CA VAL A 510 36.08 -6.14 -24.62
C VAL A 510 36.28 -5.16 -23.48
N TYR A 511 35.65 -5.43 -22.33
CA TYR A 511 35.69 -4.52 -21.17
C TYR A 511 35.99 -5.26 -19.88
N LEU A 512 36.76 -4.59 -19.02
CA LEU A 512 37.19 -5.07 -17.72
C LEU A 512 36.76 -4.11 -16.63
N VAL A 513 36.01 -4.63 -15.67
CA VAL A 513 35.68 -3.92 -14.43
C VAL A 513 36.35 -4.60 -13.26
N THR A 514 37.18 -3.87 -12.53
CA THR A 514 37.88 -4.37 -11.33
C THR A 514 37.32 -3.72 -10.08
N LEU A 515 36.84 -4.54 -9.15
CA LEU A 515 36.42 -4.13 -7.82
C LEU A 515 37.50 -4.55 -6.82
N LYS A 516 38.41 -3.64 -6.48
CA LYS A 516 39.50 -3.95 -5.53
C LYS A 516 39.03 -3.93 -4.09
N SER A 517 39.23 -5.02 -3.34
CA SER A 517 38.95 -5.02 -1.90
C SER A 517 39.83 -4.01 -1.15
N ILE A 518 39.29 -3.47 -0.06
CA ILE A 518 39.92 -2.40 0.73
C ILE A 518 41.30 -2.79 1.27
N GLY A 519 41.54 -4.09 1.49
CA GLY A 519 42.84 -4.62 1.93
C GLY A 519 43.92 -4.62 0.84
N ASN A 520 43.54 -4.42 -0.42
CA ASN A 520 44.43 -4.45 -1.58
C ASN A 520 44.61 -3.07 -2.25
N VAL A 521 43.99 -2.02 -1.71
CA VAL A 521 44.07 -0.66 -2.23
C VAL A 521 45.06 0.15 -1.40
N LYS A 522 46.02 0.81 -2.05
CA LYS A 522 46.95 1.71 -1.36
C LYS A 522 46.22 2.94 -0.82
N LYS A 523 46.62 3.43 0.35
CA LYS A 523 45.98 4.59 1.02
C LYS A 523 45.87 5.83 0.10
N ASP A 524 46.89 6.06 -0.72
CA ASP A 524 46.92 7.19 -1.67
C ASP A 524 45.94 6.99 -2.83
N GLU A 525 45.80 5.76 -3.34
CA GLU A 525 44.82 5.41 -4.38
C GLU A 525 43.40 5.59 -3.87
N LEU A 526 43.12 5.13 -2.64
CA LEU A 526 41.83 5.31 -2.00
C LEU A 526 41.48 6.79 -1.82
N THR A 527 42.47 7.61 -1.43
CA THR A 527 42.29 9.06 -1.23
C THR A 527 42.02 9.77 -2.55
N LYS A 528 42.76 9.43 -3.61
CA LYS A 528 42.51 9.93 -4.97
C LYS A 528 41.12 9.55 -5.47
N PHE A 529 40.70 8.30 -5.25
CA PHE A 529 39.38 7.83 -5.66
C PHE A 529 38.25 8.53 -4.91
N LYS A 530 38.39 8.75 -3.60
CA LYS A 530 37.41 9.53 -2.81
C LYS A 530 37.28 10.97 -3.31
N ASN A 531 38.41 11.62 -3.59
CA ASN A 531 38.41 12.95 -4.17
C ASN A 531 37.78 12.97 -5.57
N TYR A 532 37.98 11.92 -6.35
CA TYR A 532 37.35 11.75 -7.65
C TYR A 532 35.82 11.59 -7.53
N LEU A 533 35.31 10.78 -6.60
CA LEU A 533 33.87 10.68 -6.33
C LEU A 533 33.26 12.02 -5.92
N VAL A 534 33.94 12.79 -5.07
CA VAL A 534 33.46 14.13 -4.68
C VAL A 534 33.37 15.06 -5.90
N LYS A 535 34.35 15.00 -6.82
CA LYS A 535 34.31 15.76 -8.09
C LYS A 535 33.17 15.35 -9.02
N LEU A 536 32.72 14.09 -8.95
CA LEU A 536 31.55 13.58 -9.68
C LEU A 536 30.21 13.93 -8.99
N GLY A 537 30.23 14.72 -7.91
CA GLY A 537 29.04 15.15 -7.19
C GLY A 537 28.50 14.13 -6.19
N TYR A 538 29.27 13.11 -5.81
CA TYR A 538 28.91 12.26 -4.68
C TYR A 538 29.17 12.98 -3.36
N ASN A 539 28.22 12.92 -2.43
CA ASN A 539 28.38 13.56 -1.12
C ASN A 539 29.51 12.90 -0.30
N LYS A 540 29.98 13.60 0.73
CA LYS A 540 31.06 13.09 1.60
C LYS A 540 30.68 11.79 2.34
N SER A 541 29.40 11.49 2.55
CA SER A 541 28.98 10.23 3.20
C SER A 541 29.07 9.02 2.25
N VAL A 542 28.83 9.19 0.95
CA VAL A 542 29.10 8.18 -0.11
C VAL A 542 30.61 8.01 -0.39
N SER A 543 31.50 8.83 0.19
CA SER A 543 32.97 8.62 0.13
C SER A 543 33.57 8.14 1.47
N GLN A 544 32.77 7.99 2.53
CA GLN A 544 33.22 7.57 3.87
C GLN A 544 32.97 6.10 4.23
N GLY A 545 32.14 5.37 3.48
CA GLY A 545 31.98 3.92 3.59
C GLY A 545 33.24 3.09 3.26
N LYS A 546 33.24 1.81 3.63
CA LYS A 546 34.28 0.82 3.29
C LYS A 546 34.16 0.43 1.81
N PHE A 547 34.54 1.33 0.90
CA PHE A 547 34.42 1.11 -0.54
C PHE A 547 35.59 0.32 -1.13
N PRO A 548 35.33 -0.62 -2.05
CA PRO A 548 36.32 -1.05 -3.02
C PRO A 548 36.57 0.07 -4.04
N VAL A 549 37.78 0.16 -4.59
CA VAL A 549 38.06 1.08 -5.70
C VAL A 549 37.67 0.42 -7.01
N PHE A 550 36.88 1.13 -7.82
CA PHE A 550 36.44 0.67 -9.14
C PHE A 550 37.39 1.16 -10.22
N TYR A 551 37.78 0.23 -11.10
CA TYR A 551 38.52 0.55 -12.31
C TYR A 551 37.78 -0.01 -13.51
N PHE A 552 37.76 0.77 -14.59
CA PHE A 552 37.15 0.40 -15.86
C PHE A 552 38.23 0.55 -16.93
N SER A 553 38.51 -0.50 -17.67
CA SER A 553 39.51 -0.48 -18.73
C SER A 553 39.11 -1.41 -19.86
N LYS A 554 39.84 -1.33 -20.97
CA LYS A 554 39.86 -2.40 -21.98
C LYS A 554 40.60 -3.63 -21.46
N SER A 555 40.55 -4.72 -22.21
CA SER A 555 41.27 -5.97 -21.90
C SER A 555 42.79 -5.81 -21.88
N ASP A 556 43.34 -4.88 -22.68
CA ASP A 556 44.75 -4.48 -22.68
C ASP A 556 45.12 -3.48 -21.56
N LYS A 557 44.14 -3.14 -20.70
CA LYS A 557 44.24 -2.15 -19.60
C LYS A 557 44.37 -0.69 -20.06
N SER A 558 44.09 -0.37 -21.32
CA SER A 558 43.97 1.03 -21.75
C SER A 558 42.72 1.69 -21.16
N GLU A 559 42.72 3.02 -21.06
CA GLU A 559 41.52 3.78 -20.70
C GLU A 559 40.43 3.66 -21.78
N LEU A 560 39.18 3.81 -21.34
CA LEU A 560 37.99 3.73 -22.20
C LEU A 560 37.68 5.11 -22.78
N THR A 561 37.40 5.17 -24.08
CA THR A 561 36.80 6.35 -24.71
C THR A 561 35.35 6.56 -24.21
N ILE A 562 34.80 7.75 -24.41
CA ILE A 562 33.43 8.07 -23.95
C ILE A 562 32.38 7.15 -24.59
N ALA A 563 32.52 6.84 -25.89
CA ALA A 563 31.62 5.92 -26.58
C ALA A 563 31.66 4.51 -25.97
N GLU A 564 32.85 4.05 -25.62
CA GLU A 564 33.05 2.74 -24.97
C GLU A 564 32.51 2.71 -23.54
N LYS A 565 32.62 3.81 -22.79
CA LYS A 565 31.99 3.94 -21.47
C LYS A 565 30.46 3.85 -21.54
N LYS A 566 29.83 4.40 -22.59
CA LYS A 566 28.38 4.26 -22.81
C LYS A 566 27.99 2.81 -23.11
N ASN A 567 28.75 2.13 -23.97
CA ASN A 567 28.49 0.72 -24.28
C ASN A 567 28.68 -0.19 -23.05
N LEU A 568 29.66 0.11 -22.20
CA LEU A 568 29.83 -0.60 -20.94
C LEU A 568 28.64 -0.36 -20.00
N LEU A 569 28.15 0.89 -19.90
CA LEU A 569 27.01 1.24 -19.05
C LEU A 569 25.73 0.53 -19.50
N SER A 570 25.42 0.54 -20.79
CA SER A 570 24.25 -0.17 -21.33
C SER A 570 24.35 -1.68 -21.07
N SER A 571 25.53 -2.27 -21.23
CA SER A 571 25.75 -3.69 -20.98
C SER A 571 25.61 -4.05 -19.49
N LEU A 572 26.01 -3.17 -18.57
CA LEU A 572 25.83 -3.39 -17.13
C LEU A 572 24.37 -3.22 -16.69
N ASN A 573 23.59 -2.35 -17.35
CA ASN A 573 22.15 -2.22 -17.07
C ASN A 573 21.38 -3.50 -17.37
N LEU A 574 21.78 -4.26 -18.39
CA LEU A 574 21.14 -5.53 -18.77
C LEU A 574 21.37 -6.67 -17.76
N LEU A 575 22.26 -6.50 -16.77
CA LEU A 575 22.54 -7.50 -15.72
C LEU A 575 21.58 -7.41 -14.52
N ILE A 576 20.77 -6.36 -14.42
CA ILE A 576 19.82 -6.08 -13.34
C ILE A 576 18.41 -6.27 -13.89
#